data_AF-A0A151IPL2-F1
#
_entry.id   AF-A0A151IPL2-F1
#
_cell.length_a   1.000
_cell.length_b   1.000
_cell.length_c   1.000
_cell.angle_alpha   90.00
_cell.angle_beta   90.00
_cell.angle_gamma   90.00
#
_symmetry.space_group_name_H-M   'P 1'
#
loop_
_entity.id
_entity.type
_entity.pdbx_description
1 polymer ?
#
loop_
_entity_poly.entity_id
_entity_poly.type
_entity_poly.pdbx_seq_one_letter_code
_entity_poly.pdbx_strand_id
1 'polypeptide(L)'
;MVIKSIAKGFILNKYTYLRNPWNWLDFVVITSGYATIGMAVGNLAGLRTFRVLRALKTVSIMPGLKTIINALLHSFKQLAEVMTLTIFCLMVFALFALQVYMGELRNKCVKQQEPNTTQINWME
;
A
#
# COMPACT_ATOMS: atom_id res chain seq x y z
N MET A 1 -10.18 12.69 22.64
CA MET A 1 -8.79 12.42 22.21
C MET A 1 -7.87 13.51 22.69
N VAL A 2 -8.14 14.79 22.40
CA VAL A 2 -7.43 15.93 23.03
C VAL A 2 -7.41 15.86 24.57
N ILE A 3 -8.56 15.62 25.23
CA ILE A 3 -8.62 15.37 26.70
C ILE A 3 -7.72 14.21 27.16
N LYS A 4 -7.61 13.15 26.35
CA LYS A 4 -6.88 11.91 26.70
C LYS A 4 -5.37 12.05 26.47
N SER A 5 -5.00 12.79 25.41
CA SER A 5 -3.63 13.17 25.07
C SER A 5 -3.06 14.20 26.06
N ILE A 6 -3.89 15.12 26.55
CA ILE A 6 -3.51 16.08 27.60
C ILE A 6 -3.41 15.38 28.95
N ALA A 7 -4.39 14.53 29.31
CA ALA A 7 -4.40 13.79 30.58
C ALA A 7 -3.25 12.77 30.72
N LYS A 8 -2.73 12.21 29.63
CA LYS A 8 -1.59 11.27 29.65
C LYS A 8 -0.23 11.92 29.35
N GLY A 9 -0.21 13.22 29.03
CA GLY A 9 1.00 13.94 28.62
C GLY A 9 1.36 13.70 27.15
N PHE A 10 1.59 14.80 26.41
CA PHE A 10 1.74 14.77 24.97
C PHE A 10 3.10 14.19 24.52
N ILE A 11 4.20 14.41 25.28
CA ILE A 11 5.55 13.94 24.90
C ILE A 11 6.56 13.83 26.07
N LEU A 12 6.39 14.53 27.21
CA LEU A 12 7.46 14.71 28.22
C LEU A 12 7.42 13.79 29.46
N ASN A 13 6.45 12.86 29.57
CA ASN A 13 6.36 12.00 30.75
C ASN A 13 6.50 10.51 30.40
N LYS A 14 7.16 9.76 31.29
CA LYS A 14 7.67 8.36 31.13
C LYS A 14 6.61 7.31 30.79
N TYR A 15 5.32 7.65 30.81
CA TYR A 15 4.18 6.83 30.41
C TYR A 15 3.63 7.28 29.05
N THR A 16 4.45 7.10 28.02
CA THR A 16 4.23 7.63 26.67
C THR A 16 2.94 7.08 26.03
N TYR A 17 2.04 7.98 25.64
CA TYR A 17 0.80 7.72 24.89
C TYR A 17 1.04 6.83 23.64
N LEU A 18 2.24 6.90 23.05
CA LEU A 18 2.65 6.22 21.81
C LEU A 18 3.00 4.72 21.94
N ARG A 19 3.08 4.12 23.14
CA ARG A 19 3.42 2.68 23.25
C ARG A 19 2.24 1.74 22.96
N ASN A 20 1.01 2.25 22.98
CA ASN A 20 -0.17 1.47 22.66
C ASN A 20 -0.52 1.59 21.16
N PRO A 21 -0.56 0.50 20.38
CA PRO A 21 -0.83 0.53 18.95
C PRO A 21 -2.23 1.07 18.61
N TRP A 22 -3.20 0.82 19.49
CA TRP A 22 -4.55 1.38 19.39
C TRP A 22 -4.60 2.91 19.43
N ASN A 23 -3.61 3.49 20.08
CA ASN A 23 -3.50 4.92 20.27
C ASN A 23 -2.80 5.61 19.09
N TRP A 24 -1.91 4.88 18.40
CA TRP A 24 -1.37 5.29 17.09
C TRP A 24 -2.48 5.38 16.04
N LEU A 25 -3.36 4.37 15.98
CA LEU A 25 -4.48 4.38 15.04
C LEU A 25 -5.37 5.62 15.23
N ASP A 26 -5.65 5.98 16.48
CA ASP A 26 -6.41 7.19 16.81
C ASP A 26 -5.71 8.49 16.35
N PHE A 27 -4.37 8.57 16.49
CA PHE A 27 -3.58 9.70 16.01
C PHE A 27 -3.61 9.84 14.48
N VAL A 28 -3.52 8.72 13.75
CA VAL A 28 -3.59 8.70 12.28
C VAL A 28 -4.96 9.19 11.79
N VAL A 29 -6.05 8.76 12.44
CA VAL A 29 -7.41 9.21 12.09
C VAL A 29 -7.55 10.71 12.29
N ILE A 30 -7.07 11.25 13.42
CA ILE A 30 -7.15 12.69 13.72
C ILE A 30 -6.33 13.51 12.71
N THR A 31 -5.08 13.11 12.47
CA THR A 31 -4.20 13.79 11.50
C THR A 31 -4.74 13.73 10.07
N SER A 32 -5.32 12.60 9.64
CA SER A 32 -6.01 12.49 8.34
C SER A 32 -7.24 13.40 8.23
N GLY A 33 -7.95 13.62 9.34
CA GLY A 33 -9.07 14.55 9.41
C GLY A 33 -8.64 16.00 9.22
N TYR A 34 -7.57 16.41 9.91
CA TYR A 34 -6.99 17.74 9.74
C TYR A 34 -6.37 17.94 8.36
N ALA A 35 -5.71 16.93 7.80
CA ALA A 35 -5.16 16.97 6.45
C ALA A 35 -6.24 17.20 5.37
N THR A 36 -7.45 16.65 5.59
CA THR A 36 -8.60 16.87 4.69
C THR A 36 -9.10 18.30 4.73
N ILE A 37 -9.02 18.98 5.89
CA ILE A 37 -9.44 20.38 6.05
C ILE A 37 -8.36 21.33 5.50
N GLY A 38 -7.08 21.06 5.76
CA GLY A 38 -5.97 21.90 5.34
C GLY A 38 -5.65 21.85 3.83
N MET A 39 -5.97 20.75 3.15
CA MET A 39 -5.66 20.56 1.72
C MET A 39 -6.87 20.67 0.79
N ALA A 40 -8.03 21.09 1.32
CA ALA A 40 -9.24 21.34 0.52
C ALA A 40 -9.09 22.47 -0.53
N VAL A 41 -7.93 23.15 -0.56
CA VAL A 41 -7.54 24.15 -1.57
C VAL A 41 -7.02 23.51 -2.88
N GLY A 42 -6.68 22.21 -2.87
CA GLY A 42 -6.17 21.49 -4.06
C GLY A 42 -7.05 20.31 -4.49
N ASN A 43 -7.27 20.15 -5.80
CA ASN A 43 -8.06 19.07 -6.39
C ASN A 43 -7.30 17.71 -6.38
N LEU A 44 -7.06 17.17 -5.20
CA LEU A 44 -6.44 15.85 -5.02
C LEU A 44 -7.54 14.81 -4.78
N ALA A 45 -7.94 14.09 -5.82
CA ALA A 45 -9.01 13.10 -5.79
C ALA A 45 -8.79 11.98 -4.75
N GLY A 46 -7.52 11.63 -4.45
CA GLY A 46 -7.14 10.62 -3.46
C GLY A 46 -7.51 10.98 -2.02
N LEU A 47 -7.73 12.25 -1.69
CA LEU A 47 -8.09 12.66 -0.33
C LEU A 47 -9.49 12.22 0.09
N ARG A 48 -10.37 11.88 -0.87
CA ARG A 48 -11.68 11.32 -0.57
C ARG A 48 -11.57 9.96 0.14
N THR A 49 -10.52 9.19 -0.15
CA THR A 49 -10.23 7.89 0.49
C THR A 49 -9.88 8.05 1.97
N PHE A 50 -9.30 9.19 2.39
CA PHE A 50 -8.98 9.40 3.81
C PHE A 50 -10.22 9.45 4.71
N ARG A 51 -11.42 9.73 4.16
CA ARG A 51 -12.67 9.68 4.92
C ARG A 51 -12.99 8.28 5.42
N VAL A 52 -12.54 7.24 4.73
CA VAL A 52 -12.73 5.83 5.12
C VAL A 52 -12.00 5.52 6.42
N LEU A 53 -10.90 6.21 6.75
CA LEU A 53 -10.22 6.04 8.04
C LEU A 53 -11.10 6.43 9.23
N ARG A 54 -12.13 7.27 9.05
CA ARG A 54 -13.11 7.55 10.11
C ARG A 54 -13.89 6.29 10.51
N ALA A 55 -14.17 5.37 9.59
CA ALA A 55 -14.83 4.10 9.90
C ALA A 55 -13.93 3.21 10.78
N LEU A 56 -12.61 3.32 10.63
CA LEU A 56 -11.61 2.64 11.47
C LEU A 56 -11.66 3.09 12.94
N LYS A 57 -12.23 4.27 13.24
CA LYS A 57 -12.43 4.73 14.62
C LYS A 57 -13.45 3.86 15.38
N THR A 58 -14.46 3.33 14.71
CA THR A 58 -15.47 2.45 15.34
C THR A 58 -14.82 1.17 15.88
N VAL A 59 -13.81 0.69 15.17
CA VAL A 59 -12.99 -0.47 15.52
C VAL A 59 -12.21 -0.26 16.83
N SER A 60 -11.71 0.95 17.07
CA SER A 60 -10.95 1.26 18.29
C SER A 60 -11.83 1.55 19.52
N ILE A 61 -13.15 1.73 19.34
CA ILE A 61 -14.11 2.02 20.41
C ILE A 61 -14.70 0.72 20.99
N MET A 62 -15.01 -0.27 20.15
CA MET A 62 -15.58 -1.54 20.62
C MET A 62 -14.48 -2.50 21.12
N PRO A 63 -14.51 -2.93 22.39
CA PRO A 63 -13.47 -3.80 22.95
C PRO A 63 -13.42 -5.19 22.29
N GLY A 64 -14.55 -5.73 21.83
CA GLY A 64 -14.60 -7.05 21.18
C GLY A 64 -13.82 -7.11 19.86
N LEU A 65 -13.83 -6.04 19.07
CA LEU A 65 -13.14 -5.99 17.78
C LEU A 65 -11.62 -5.89 17.92
N LYS A 66 -11.13 -5.37 19.05
CA LYS A 66 -9.69 -5.32 19.35
C LYS A 66 -9.09 -6.71 19.53
N THR A 67 -9.81 -7.60 20.19
CA THR A 67 -9.38 -8.98 20.39
C THR A 67 -9.25 -9.72 19.07
N ILE A 68 -10.21 -9.54 18.16
CA ILE A 68 -10.18 -10.15 16.82
C ILE A 68 -8.96 -9.68 16.04
N ILE A 69 -8.71 -8.37 15.99
CA ILE A 69 -7.55 -7.82 15.26
C ILE A 69 -6.23 -8.29 15.87
N ASN A 70 -6.14 -8.35 17.19
CA ASN A 70 -4.93 -8.86 17.85
C ASN A 70 -4.68 -10.33 17.53
N ALA A 71 -5.73 -11.15 17.49
CA ALA A 71 -5.64 -12.55 17.06
C ALA A 71 -5.21 -12.66 15.59
N LEU A 72 -5.77 -11.83 14.72
CA LEU A 72 -5.42 -11.75 13.30
C LEU A 72 -3.94 -11.38 13.09
N LEU A 73 -3.47 -10.32 13.77
CA LEU A 73 -2.08 -9.88 13.73
C LEU A 73 -1.12 -10.94 14.27
N HIS A 74 -1.54 -11.68 15.31
CA HIS A 74 -0.77 -12.80 15.81
C HIS A 74 -0.61 -13.91 14.75
N SER A 75 -1.67 -14.26 14.03
CA SER A 75 -1.62 -15.23 12.93
C SER A 75 -0.76 -14.72 11.76
N PHE A 76 -0.82 -13.42 11.44
CA PHE A 76 0.05 -12.82 10.43
C PHE A 76 1.53 -12.95 10.76
N LYS A 77 1.90 -12.88 12.05
CA LYS A 77 3.30 -13.04 12.46
C LYS A 77 3.83 -14.44 12.17
N GLN A 78 3.01 -15.48 12.35
CA GLN A 78 3.38 -16.86 11.97
C GLN A 78 3.46 -17.02 10.45
N LEU A 79 2.54 -16.39 9.71
CA LEU A 79 2.58 -16.38 8.24
C LEU A 79 3.83 -15.66 7.69
N ALA A 80 4.38 -14.67 8.41
CA ALA A 80 5.55 -13.92 7.97
C ALA A 80 6.79 -14.79 7.72
N GLU A 81 6.97 -15.88 8.47
CA GLU A 81 8.07 -16.83 8.23
C GLU A 81 7.89 -17.56 6.90
N VAL A 82 6.67 -18.06 6.62
CA VAL A 82 6.35 -18.73 5.35
C VAL A 82 6.41 -17.76 4.16
N MET A 83 5.95 -16.52 4.36
CA MET A 83 6.03 -15.45 3.36
C MET A 83 7.48 -15.13 3.00
N THR A 84 8.38 -15.09 3.98
CA THR A 84 9.81 -14.84 3.74
C THR A 84 10.43 -15.95 2.90
N LEU A 85 10.14 -17.21 3.21
CA LEU A 85 10.58 -18.35 2.39
C LEU A 85 10.04 -18.28 0.96
N THR A 86 8.75 -17.94 0.82
CA THR A 86 8.09 -17.80 -0.48
C THR A 86 8.74 -16.69 -1.31
N ILE A 87 8.98 -15.52 -0.71
CA ILE A 87 9.63 -14.38 -1.40
C ILE A 87 11.05 -14.76 -1.84
N PHE A 88 11.81 -15.45 -0.99
CA PHE A 88 13.15 -15.92 -1.33
C PHE A 88 13.12 -16.86 -2.54
N CYS A 89 12.21 -17.83 -2.52
CA CYS A 89 12.02 -18.78 -3.60
C CYS A 89 11.63 -18.09 -4.92
N LEU A 90 10.65 -17.16 -4.87
CA LEU A 90 10.22 -16.37 -6.02
C LEU A 90 11.34 -15.50 -6.57
N MET A 91 12.19 -14.91 -5.71
CA MET A 91 13.33 -14.11 -6.14
C MET A 91 14.35 -14.94 -6.94
N VAL A 92 14.69 -16.15 -6.48
CA VAL A 92 15.62 -17.04 -7.20
C VAL A 92 15.06 -17.40 -8.58
N PHE A 93 13.79 -17.81 -8.65
CA PHE A 93 13.15 -18.13 -9.92
C PHE A 93 13.01 -16.90 -10.83
N ALA A 94 12.72 -15.73 -10.27
CA ALA A 94 12.63 -14.49 -11.03
C ALA A 94 13.97 -14.10 -11.66
N LEU A 95 15.09 -14.25 -10.95
CA LEU A 95 16.42 -13.99 -11.48
C LEU A 95 16.84 -14.98 -12.57
N PHE A 96 16.49 -16.26 -12.40
CA PHE A 96 16.70 -17.27 -13.43
C PHE A 96 15.88 -16.96 -14.69
N ALA A 97 14.58 -16.70 -14.53
CA ALA A 97 13.68 -16.37 -15.62
C ALA A 97 14.11 -15.07 -16.35
N LEU A 98 14.55 -14.05 -15.61
CA LEU A 98 15.04 -12.80 -16.20
C LEU A 98 16.24 -13.05 -17.13
N GLN A 99 17.19 -13.90 -16.73
CA GLN A 99 18.36 -14.20 -17.56
C GLN A 99 18.01 -15.04 -18.79
N VAL A 100 17.10 -16.01 -18.66
CA VAL A 100 16.69 -16.88 -19.77
C VAL A 100 15.79 -16.16 -20.77
N TYR A 101 14.87 -15.32 -20.29
CA TYR A 101 13.85 -14.66 -21.12
C TYR A 101 14.14 -13.18 -21.36
N MET A 102 15.39 -12.73 -21.19
CA MET A 102 15.75 -11.34 -21.42
C MET A 102 15.52 -10.96 -22.89
N GLY A 103 14.54 -10.09 -23.14
CA GLY A 103 14.27 -9.54 -24.48
C GLY A 103 13.50 -10.47 -25.43
N GLU A 104 13.37 -11.75 -25.11
CA GLU A 104 12.73 -12.75 -25.98
C GLU A 104 11.24 -12.46 -26.23
N LEU A 105 10.54 -11.95 -25.21
CA LEU A 105 9.13 -11.56 -25.31
C LEU A 105 8.87 -10.32 -26.20
N ARG A 106 9.93 -9.65 -26.66
CA ARG A 106 9.85 -8.46 -27.53
C ARG A 106 9.96 -8.80 -29.01
N ASN A 107 10.24 -10.06 -29.35
CA ASN A 107 10.37 -10.50 -30.73
C ASN A 107 9.05 -10.31 -31.48
N LYS A 108 9.11 -9.59 -32.61
CA LYS A 108 7.99 -9.35 -33.53
C LYS A 108 8.46 -9.58 -34.95
N CYS A 109 7.63 -10.20 -35.78
CA CYS A 109 7.89 -10.29 -37.21
C CYS A 109 7.70 -8.90 -37.85
N VAL A 110 8.76 -8.36 -38.44
CA VAL A 110 8.71 -7.10 -39.19
C VAL A 110 8.70 -7.45 -40.68
N LYS A 111 7.84 -6.79 -41.46
CA LYS A 111 7.84 -6.95 -42.92
C LYS A 111 9.11 -6.31 -43.48
N GLN A 112 9.88 -7.06 -44.26
CA GLN A 112 11.03 -6.53 -45.00
C GLN A 112 10.50 -5.64 -46.14
N GLN A 113 10.75 -4.33 -46.09
CA GLN A 113 10.44 -3.45 -47.20
C GLN A 113 11.54 -3.61 -48.26
N GLU A 114 11.19 -4.13 -49.44
CA GLU A 114 12.12 -4.17 -50.57
C GLU A 114 12.44 -2.74 -51.02
N PRO A 115 13.73 -2.35 -51.14
CA PRO A 115 14.14 -0.98 -51.45
C PRO A 115 13.78 -0.53 -52.86
N ASN A 116 13.23 -1.41 -53.71
CA ASN A 116 12.96 -1.13 -55.12
C ASN A 116 11.51 -1.32 -55.56
N THR A 117 10.54 -1.27 -54.63
CA THR A 117 9.13 -1.13 -54.99
C THR A 117 8.69 0.32 -54.82
N THR A 118 9.10 1.16 -55.78
CA THR A 118 8.37 2.40 -56.15
C THR A 118 7.34 2.13 -57.24
N GLN A 119 6.81 0.91 -57.36
CA GLN A 119 5.71 0.64 -58.27
C GLN A 119 4.50 0.21 -57.46
N ILE A 120 3.79 1.22 -56.96
CA ILE A 120 2.36 1.13 -56.74
C ILE A 120 1.73 1.01 -58.13
N ASN A 121 1.79 -0.17 -58.75
CA ASN A 121 0.82 -0.51 -59.77
C ASN A 121 -0.39 -1.07 -59.03
N TRP A 122 -1.38 -0.21 -58.87
CA TRP A 122 -2.75 -0.64 -58.67
C TRP A 122 -3.14 -1.47 -59.91
N MET A 123 -3.07 -2.79 -59.80
CA MET A 123 -3.86 -3.67 -60.65
C MET A 123 -5.08 -4.08 -59.84
N GLU A 124 -6.23 -3.87 -60.46
CA GLU A 124 -7.58 -4.18 -60.02
C GLU A 124 -7.75 -5.65 -59.60
#